data_AF-A0A9N9J5M6-F1
#
_entry.id   AF-A0A9N9J5M6-F1
#
_cell.length_a   1.000
_cell.length_b   1.000
_cell.length_c   1.000
_cell.angle_alpha   90.00
_cell.angle_beta   90.00
_cell.angle_gamma   90.00
#
_symmetry.space_group_name_H-M   'P 1'
#
loop_
_entity.id
_entity.type
_entity.pdbx_description
1 polymer ?
#
loop_
_entity_poly.entity_id
_entity_poly.type
_entity_poly.pdbx_seq_one_letter_code
_entity_poly.pdbx_strand_id
1 'polypeptide(L)'
;ITGYSIEGISLTDPDISMRPGIIPSLIKDLMQKRVILVRSPPYSGKTSLAQLLENYLVQSQEFSEYRVIRISMIWASFVKMKCNWETFGTVWEKIIGVSWIEWIGQCRSIPSILIMDEVQKIYKDKHEFDENMKNTETAMEFWDTVKASLQGLSNFYIIMFGAYGYGANFAGLSTTIPADNCKSLLDIKFTDDELWSYVKNFCNRHFVLLDNNTLNDIISKFNKYIQKATAGHVGLVRHILHNTKSAMA
;
A
#
# COMPACT_ATOMS: atom_id res chain seq x y z
N ILE A 1 2.13 9.55 -22.83
CA ILE A 1 2.34 10.21 -21.52
C ILE A 1 3.30 9.33 -20.74
N THR A 2 4.59 9.63 -20.80
CA THR A 2 5.67 8.88 -20.13
C THR A 2 6.19 9.75 -18.99
N GLY A 3 5.82 9.36 -17.77
CA GLY A 3 6.19 10.04 -16.53
C GLY A 3 5.92 9.16 -15.31
N TYR A 4 6.26 7.86 -15.38
CA TYR A 4 6.27 6.96 -14.23
C TYR A 4 7.71 6.75 -13.77
N SER A 5 8.26 7.74 -13.09
CA SER A 5 9.44 7.59 -12.23
C SER A 5 9.21 8.59 -11.10
N ILE A 6 8.88 8.14 -9.88
CA ILE A 6 9.78 8.30 -8.70
C ILE A 6 9.34 7.40 -7.51
N GLU A 7 8.18 6.73 -7.55
CA GLU A 7 7.63 5.98 -6.40
C GLU A 7 7.13 4.57 -6.79
N GLY A 8 7.59 3.55 -6.06
CA GLY A 8 7.08 2.18 -6.18
C GLY A 8 7.88 1.25 -7.11
N ILE A 9 7.19 0.32 -7.78
CA ILE A 9 7.76 -0.69 -8.69
C ILE A 9 7.28 -0.50 -10.13
N SER A 10 8.06 -0.99 -11.09
CA SER A 10 7.58 -1.18 -12.46
C SER A 10 6.83 -2.50 -12.55
N LEU A 11 5.56 -2.47 -12.95
CA LEU A 11 4.74 -3.69 -13.09
C LEU A 11 5.20 -4.60 -14.24
N THR A 12 6.06 -4.10 -15.13
CA THR A 12 6.65 -4.87 -16.23
C THR A 12 8.03 -5.43 -15.89
N ASP A 13 8.58 -5.10 -14.71
CA ASP A 13 9.88 -5.62 -14.29
C ASP A 13 9.73 -7.10 -13.91
N PRO A 14 10.42 -8.03 -14.60
CA PRO A 14 10.30 -9.46 -14.30
C PRO A 14 10.79 -9.79 -12.89
N ASP A 15 11.65 -8.97 -12.28
CA ASP A 15 12.24 -9.19 -10.95
C ASP A 15 11.36 -8.70 -9.79
N ILE A 16 10.09 -8.39 -10.06
CA ILE A 16 9.10 -8.17 -9.00
C ILE A 16 8.41 -9.49 -8.61
N SER A 17 8.01 -9.60 -7.35
CA SER A 17 7.07 -10.62 -6.92
C SER A 17 5.65 -10.07 -6.98
N MET A 18 4.74 -10.80 -7.64
CA MET A 18 3.32 -10.41 -7.77
C MET A 18 2.50 -10.66 -6.49
N ARG A 19 3.12 -11.20 -5.43
CA ARG A 19 2.49 -11.45 -4.11
C ARG A 19 1.17 -12.24 -4.19
N PRO A 20 1.14 -13.41 -4.86
CA PRO A 20 -0.10 -14.15 -5.14
C PRO A 20 -0.81 -14.70 -3.91
N GLY A 21 -0.14 -14.83 -2.75
CA GLY A 21 -0.79 -15.19 -1.50
C GLY A 21 -1.33 -13.98 -0.75
N ILE A 22 -0.55 -12.90 -0.68
CA ILE A 22 -0.92 -11.71 0.10
C ILE A 22 -2.02 -10.88 -0.55
N ILE A 23 -1.98 -10.66 -1.87
CA ILE A 23 -2.97 -9.80 -2.55
C ILE A 23 -4.40 -10.33 -2.40
N PRO A 24 -4.72 -11.59 -2.74
CA PRO A 24 -6.08 -12.11 -2.56
C PRO A 24 -6.52 -12.13 -1.09
N SER A 25 -5.60 -12.44 -0.17
CA SER A 25 -5.89 -12.41 1.27
C SER A 25 -6.28 -11.01 1.74
N LEU A 26 -5.59 -9.99 1.27
CA LEU A 26 -5.83 -8.59 1.65
C LEU A 26 -7.15 -8.08 1.06
N ILE A 27 -7.48 -8.47 -0.17
CA ILE A 27 -8.77 -8.16 -0.82
C ILE A 27 -9.91 -8.81 -0.07
N LYS A 28 -9.78 -10.11 0.26
CA LYS A 28 -10.78 -10.83 1.03
C LYS A 28 -11.07 -10.14 2.36
N ASP A 29 -10.02 -9.80 3.11
CA ASP A 29 -10.17 -9.06 4.35
C ASP A 29 -10.82 -7.70 4.11
N LEU A 30 -10.48 -7.00 3.03
CA LEU A 30 -11.03 -5.67 2.71
C LEU A 30 -12.52 -5.76 2.44
N MET A 31 -12.95 -6.74 1.64
CA MET A 31 -14.36 -6.95 1.31
C MET A 31 -15.19 -7.30 2.55
N GLN A 32 -14.59 -8.00 3.52
CA GLN A 32 -15.24 -8.34 4.78
C GLN A 32 -15.29 -7.17 5.77
N LYS A 33 -14.18 -6.45 5.91
CA LYS A 33 -13.97 -5.46 6.99
C LYS A 33 -14.26 -4.03 6.56
N ARG A 34 -14.43 -3.79 5.25
CA ARG A 34 -14.66 -2.50 4.56
C ARG A 34 -13.51 -1.50 4.65
N VAL A 35 -12.85 -1.41 5.80
CA VAL A 35 -11.69 -0.57 6.04
C VAL A 35 -10.52 -1.43 6.53
N ILE A 36 -9.35 -1.29 5.91
CA ILE A 36 -8.10 -1.89 6.40
C ILE A 36 -7.03 -0.81 6.54
N LEU A 37 -6.25 -0.88 7.62
CA LEU A 37 -5.05 -0.09 7.79
C LEU A 37 -3.82 -1.00 7.87
N VAL A 38 -2.99 -0.99 6.84
CA VAL A 38 -1.70 -1.67 6.78
C VAL A 38 -0.60 -0.75 7.32
N ARG A 39 -0.03 -1.10 8.48
CA ARG A 39 1.09 -0.40 9.09
C ARG A 39 2.34 -1.25 9.10
N SER A 40 3.44 -0.68 8.64
CA SER A 40 4.75 -1.34 8.72
C SER A 40 5.87 -0.31 8.57
N PRO A 41 7.12 -0.63 8.95
CA PRO A 41 8.23 0.30 8.83
C PRO A 41 8.45 0.72 7.37
N PRO A 42 9.18 1.81 7.11
CA PRO A 42 9.65 2.12 5.76
C PRO A 42 10.34 0.91 5.11
N TYR A 43 10.33 0.86 3.77
CA TYR A 43 11.01 -0.17 2.99
C TYR A 43 10.42 -1.61 3.10
N SER A 44 9.28 -1.78 3.78
CA SER A 44 8.56 -3.06 3.88
C SER A 44 7.80 -3.49 2.62
N GLY A 45 7.78 -2.65 1.58
CA GLY A 45 7.05 -2.92 0.33
C GLY A 45 5.58 -2.47 0.32
N LYS A 46 5.13 -1.60 1.25
CA LYS A 46 3.75 -1.05 1.27
C LYS A 46 3.33 -0.42 -0.06
N THR A 47 4.11 0.53 -0.55
CA THR A 47 3.84 1.21 -1.83
C THR A 47 3.76 0.25 -3.00
N SER A 48 4.69 -0.71 -3.08
CA SER A 48 4.65 -1.76 -4.10
C SER A 48 3.41 -2.63 -3.96
N LEU A 49 3.01 -2.96 -2.73
CA LEU A 49 1.80 -3.74 -2.46
C LEU A 49 0.53 -2.97 -2.84
N ALA A 50 0.49 -1.65 -2.60
CA ALA A 50 -0.61 -0.79 -3.03
C ALA A 50 -0.76 -0.74 -4.56
N GLN A 51 0.36 -0.68 -5.29
CA GLN A 51 0.38 -0.75 -6.76
C GLN A 51 -0.04 -2.13 -7.29
N LEU A 52 0.45 -3.21 -6.69
CA LEU A 52 0.05 -4.57 -7.06
C LEU A 52 -1.44 -4.81 -6.79
N LEU A 53 -1.96 -4.26 -5.69
CA LEU A 53 -3.37 -4.32 -5.35
C LEU A 53 -4.24 -3.58 -6.36
N GLU A 54 -3.86 -2.35 -6.72
CA GLU A 54 -4.51 -1.59 -7.78
C GLU A 54 -4.52 -2.39 -9.09
N ASN A 55 -3.36 -2.90 -9.52
CA ASN A 55 -3.24 -3.67 -10.75
C ASN A 55 -4.14 -4.91 -10.74
N TYR A 56 -4.16 -5.68 -9.64
CA TYR A 56 -5.02 -6.85 -9.51
C TYR A 56 -6.50 -6.48 -9.60
N LEU A 57 -6.94 -5.45 -8.87
CA LEU A 57 -8.34 -5.05 -8.85
C LEU A 57 -8.81 -4.54 -10.21
N VAL A 58 -8.00 -3.77 -10.91
CA VAL A 58 -8.33 -3.24 -12.24
C VAL A 58 -8.38 -4.34 -13.31
N GLN A 59 -7.51 -5.36 -13.20
CA GLN A 59 -7.45 -6.46 -14.17
C GLN A 59 -8.45 -7.59 -13.89
N SER A 60 -9.02 -7.65 -12.69
CA SER A 60 -9.91 -8.72 -12.29
C SER A 60 -11.35 -8.48 -12.76
N GLN A 61 -11.92 -9.47 -13.43
CA GLN A 61 -13.33 -9.43 -13.85
C GLN A 61 -14.28 -9.35 -12.65
N GLU A 62 -13.90 -9.95 -11.51
CA GLU A 62 -14.67 -9.93 -10.26
C GLU A 62 -14.91 -8.50 -9.75
N PHE A 63 -13.98 -7.58 -10.02
CA PHE A 63 -14.05 -6.19 -9.56
C PHE A 63 -14.38 -5.20 -10.68
N SER A 64 -14.89 -5.69 -11.83
CA SER A 64 -15.19 -4.86 -13.00
C SER A 64 -16.27 -3.79 -12.76
N GLU A 65 -17.17 -4.01 -11.80
CA GLU A 65 -18.19 -3.02 -11.39
C GLU A 65 -17.66 -1.99 -10.38
N TYR A 66 -16.45 -2.19 -9.85
CA TYR A 66 -15.85 -1.30 -8.87
C TYR A 66 -14.99 -0.23 -9.54
N ARG A 67 -15.20 1.02 -9.13
CA ARG A 67 -14.24 2.09 -9.39
C ARG A 67 -13.06 1.96 -8.43
N VAL A 68 -11.88 1.68 -8.97
CA VAL A 68 -10.63 1.60 -8.19
C VAL A 68 -9.88 2.92 -8.29
N ILE A 69 -9.54 3.53 -7.16
CA ILE A 69 -8.73 4.75 -7.08
C ILE A 69 -7.53 4.48 -6.18
N ARG A 70 -6.32 4.74 -6.66
CA ARG A 70 -5.12 4.81 -5.83
C ARG A 70 -4.62 6.24 -5.75
N ILE A 71 -4.30 6.66 -4.52
CA ILE A 71 -3.66 7.95 -4.26
C ILE A 71 -2.53 7.76 -3.25
N SER A 72 -1.38 8.40 -3.48
CA SER A 72 -0.33 8.52 -2.45
C SER A 72 -0.31 9.95 -1.93
N MET A 73 -0.25 10.13 -0.61
CA MET A 73 -0.24 11.47 -0.01
C MET A 73 1.02 12.28 -0.36
N ILE A 74 2.07 11.63 -0.86
CA ILE A 74 3.28 12.35 -1.33
C ILE A 74 3.07 13.04 -2.67
N TRP A 75 2.04 12.64 -3.44
CA TRP A 75 1.69 13.25 -4.72
C TRP A 75 1.21 14.69 -4.61
N ALA A 76 0.92 15.16 -3.38
CA ALA A 76 0.67 16.57 -3.12
C ALA A 76 1.80 17.47 -3.67
N SER A 77 3.04 16.98 -3.65
CA SER A 77 4.19 17.70 -4.22
C SER A 77 4.04 17.95 -5.74
N PHE A 78 3.38 17.06 -6.48
CA PHE A 78 3.12 17.23 -7.92
C PHE A 78 2.13 18.36 -8.21
N VAL A 79 1.22 18.62 -7.28
CA VAL A 79 0.30 19.76 -7.33
C VAL A 79 0.82 20.98 -6.53
N LYS A 80 2.13 20.99 -6.22
CA LYS A 80 2.86 22.04 -5.49
C LYS A 80 2.25 22.37 -4.12
N MET A 81 1.79 21.34 -3.41
CA MET A 81 1.21 21.45 -2.07
C MET A 81 1.88 20.47 -1.10
N LYS A 82 1.72 20.73 0.20
CA LYS A 82 1.97 19.74 1.26
C LYS A 82 0.63 19.10 1.60
N CYS A 83 0.58 17.77 1.73
CA CYS A 83 -0.59 17.11 2.30
C CYS A 83 -0.48 17.07 3.82
N ASN A 84 -1.50 17.58 4.50
CA ASN A 84 -1.67 17.51 5.96
C ASN A 84 -3.17 17.52 6.30
N TRP A 85 -3.50 17.57 7.59
CA TRP A 85 -4.88 17.62 8.06
C TRP A 85 -5.71 18.73 7.40
N GLU A 86 -5.17 19.93 7.24
CA GLU A 86 -5.93 21.10 6.77
C GLU A 86 -6.08 21.14 5.24
N THR A 87 -5.09 20.60 4.54
CA THR A 87 -4.99 20.70 3.08
C THR A 87 -5.49 19.48 2.33
N PHE A 88 -5.92 18.43 3.06
CA PHE A 88 -6.32 17.15 2.47
C PHE A 88 -7.34 17.28 1.34
N GLY A 89 -8.48 17.94 1.55
CA GLY A 89 -9.53 18.05 0.54
C GLY A 89 -9.06 18.79 -0.71
N THR A 90 -8.31 19.88 -0.55
CA THR A 90 -7.71 20.61 -1.68
C THR A 90 -6.69 19.77 -2.44
N VAL A 91 -5.85 19.00 -1.74
CA VAL A 91 -4.87 18.10 -2.37
C VAL A 91 -5.59 16.99 -3.13
N TRP A 92 -6.62 16.39 -2.52
CA TRP A 92 -7.48 15.40 -3.16
C TRP A 92 -8.09 15.94 -4.45
N GLU A 93 -8.78 17.08 -4.38
CA GLU A 93 -9.46 17.68 -5.53
C GLU A 93 -8.48 17.99 -6.66
N LYS A 94 -7.29 18.51 -6.35
CA LYS A 94 -6.28 18.79 -7.39
C LYS A 94 -5.68 17.54 -8.03
N ILE A 95 -5.65 16.41 -7.33
CA ILE A 95 -5.09 15.15 -7.86
C ILE A 95 -6.16 14.35 -8.60
N ILE A 96 -7.36 14.25 -8.03
CA ILE A 96 -8.45 13.40 -8.51
C ILE A 96 -9.39 14.15 -9.47
N GLY A 97 -9.51 15.47 -9.33
CA GLY A 97 -10.33 16.33 -10.18
C GLY A 97 -11.78 16.51 -9.73
N VAL A 98 -12.17 15.95 -8.58
CA VAL A 98 -13.48 16.16 -7.93
C VAL A 98 -13.29 16.38 -6.44
N SER A 99 -14.16 17.16 -5.80
CA SER A 99 -14.06 17.39 -4.35
C SER A 99 -14.28 16.10 -3.55
N TRP A 100 -13.86 16.08 -2.28
CA TRP A 100 -14.04 14.90 -1.45
C TRP A 100 -15.53 14.57 -1.28
N ILE A 101 -16.33 15.59 -0.96
CA ILE A 101 -17.79 15.46 -0.78
C ILE A 101 -18.49 14.99 -2.06
N GLU A 102 -18.09 15.51 -3.22
CA GLU A 102 -18.66 15.06 -4.49
C GLU A 102 -18.34 13.58 -4.75
N TRP A 103 -17.09 13.17 -4.55
CA TRP A 103 -16.68 11.79 -4.72
C TRP A 103 -17.47 10.83 -3.81
N ILE A 104 -17.67 11.19 -2.54
CA ILE A 104 -18.52 10.44 -1.60
C ILE A 104 -19.96 10.35 -2.08
N GLY A 105 -20.50 11.43 -2.65
CA GLY A 105 -21.81 11.43 -3.30
C GLY A 105 -21.90 10.40 -4.43
N GLN A 106 -20.90 10.36 -5.30
CA GLN A 106 -20.81 9.40 -6.41
C GLN A 106 -20.70 7.94 -5.92
N CYS A 107 -20.02 7.70 -4.80
CA CYS A 107 -19.91 6.36 -4.20
C CYS A 107 -21.27 5.75 -3.82
N ARG A 108 -22.34 6.52 -3.70
CA ARG A 108 -23.70 5.99 -3.46
C ARG A 108 -24.21 5.14 -4.62
N SER A 109 -23.80 5.46 -5.84
CA SER A 109 -24.24 4.77 -7.07
C SER A 109 -23.16 3.87 -7.65
N ILE A 110 -21.88 4.18 -7.40
CA ILE A 110 -20.74 3.47 -7.97
C ILE A 110 -19.93 2.82 -6.83
N PRO A 111 -19.99 1.49 -6.67
CA PRO A 111 -19.12 0.78 -5.73
C PRO A 111 -17.67 1.19 -5.95
N SER A 112 -16.97 1.60 -4.90
CA SER A 112 -15.61 2.17 -5.05
C SER A 112 -14.62 1.53 -4.09
N ILE A 113 -13.41 1.26 -4.55
CA ILE A 113 -12.28 0.82 -3.73
C ILE A 113 -11.22 1.93 -3.74
N LEU A 114 -10.96 2.51 -2.58
CA LEU A 114 -9.96 3.54 -2.38
C LEU A 114 -8.70 2.95 -1.73
N ILE A 115 -7.58 3.06 -2.42
CA ILE A 115 -6.25 2.67 -1.97
C ILE A 115 -5.47 3.94 -1.64
N MET A 116 -5.17 4.16 -0.37
CA MET A 116 -4.41 5.32 0.08
C MET A 116 -3.03 4.91 0.56
N ASP A 117 -1.99 5.46 -0.04
CA ASP A 117 -0.61 5.27 0.40
C ASP A 117 -0.09 6.49 1.17
N GLU A 118 0.85 6.23 2.08
CA GLU A 118 1.47 7.25 2.93
C GLU A 118 0.45 8.05 3.78
N VAL A 119 -0.60 7.38 4.28
CA VAL A 119 -1.72 7.99 5.01
C VAL A 119 -1.29 8.74 6.27
N GLN A 120 -0.11 8.44 6.83
CA GLN A 120 0.34 9.13 8.02
C GLN A 120 0.54 10.65 7.82
N LYS A 121 0.66 11.10 6.56
CA LYS A 121 0.81 12.51 6.21
C LYS A 121 -0.42 13.36 6.55
N ILE A 122 -1.62 12.76 6.61
CA ILE A 122 -2.88 13.48 6.86
C ILE A 122 -3.29 13.51 8.34
N TYR A 123 -2.55 12.85 9.23
CA TYR A 123 -2.79 12.98 10.67
C TYR A 123 -2.48 14.40 11.13
N LYS A 124 -3.27 14.87 12.10
CA LYS A 124 -3.07 16.17 12.72
C LYS A 124 -1.81 16.14 13.61
N ASP A 125 -0.88 17.06 13.36
CA ASP A 125 0.22 17.32 14.29
C ASP A 125 -0.35 17.99 15.57
N LYS A 126 0.15 17.60 16.74
CA LYS A 126 -0.42 17.91 18.06
C LYS A 126 -0.56 19.41 18.43
N HIS A 127 -0.18 20.35 17.57
CA HIS A 127 0.10 21.73 18.00
C HIS A 127 -0.57 22.89 17.26
N GLU A 128 -1.39 22.68 16.22
CA GLU A 128 -2.01 23.83 15.54
C GLU A 128 -3.52 23.63 15.37
N PHE A 129 -4.29 24.41 16.13
CA PHE A 129 -5.70 24.66 15.86
C PHE A 129 -5.77 26.12 15.45
N ASP A 130 -5.72 26.39 14.15
CA ASP A 130 -6.00 27.73 13.65
C ASP A 130 -7.52 27.87 13.48
N GLU A 131 -8.16 28.59 14.40
CA GLU A 131 -9.61 28.86 14.37
C GLU A 131 -10.06 29.62 13.12
N ASN A 132 -9.12 30.16 12.32
CA ASN A 132 -9.40 30.91 11.10
C ASN A 132 -9.64 30.04 9.86
N MET A 133 -9.41 28.73 9.91
CA MET A 133 -9.60 27.81 8.75
C MET A 133 -10.99 27.15 8.69
N LYS A 134 -12.06 27.94 8.84
CA LYS A 134 -13.45 27.43 8.81
C LYS A 134 -13.96 26.99 7.42
N ASN A 135 -13.21 27.21 6.35
CA ASN A 135 -13.68 27.03 4.96
C ASN A 135 -12.86 26.03 4.12
N THR A 136 -12.04 25.18 4.72
CA THR A 136 -11.27 24.15 4.00
C THR A 136 -11.81 22.75 4.31
N GLU A 137 -12.06 21.93 3.27
CA GLU A 137 -12.33 20.48 3.41
C GLU A 137 -11.12 19.81 4.08
N THR A 138 -11.14 19.69 5.41
CA THR A 138 -10.05 19.10 6.18
C THR A 138 -10.11 17.57 6.15
N ALA A 139 -9.07 16.91 6.64
CA ALA A 139 -9.05 15.46 6.83
C ALA A 139 -10.14 14.97 7.81
N MET A 140 -10.85 15.85 8.52
CA MET A 140 -12.03 15.48 9.33
C MET A 140 -13.07 14.72 8.50
N GLU A 141 -13.41 15.22 7.31
CA GLU A 141 -14.41 14.62 6.43
C GLU A 141 -13.96 13.23 5.94
N PHE A 142 -12.66 13.05 5.74
CA PHE A 142 -12.06 11.75 5.47
C PHE A 142 -12.24 10.79 6.66
N TRP A 143 -11.96 11.22 7.89
CA TRP A 143 -12.11 10.35 9.06
C TRP A 143 -13.56 10.01 9.39
N ASP A 144 -14.49 10.93 9.13
CA ASP A 144 -15.94 10.68 9.21
C ASP A 144 -16.38 9.66 8.16
N THR A 145 -15.82 9.76 6.95
CA THR A 145 -16.02 8.78 5.87
C THR A 145 -15.53 7.39 6.29
N VAL A 146 -14.32 7.30 6.85
CA VAL A 146 -13.76 6.04 7.39
C VAL A 146 -14.71 5.45 8.45
N LYS A 147 -15.22 6.28 9.37
CA LYS A 147 -16.16 5.86 10.41
C LYS A 147 -17.48 5.35 9.84
N ALA A 148 -18.05 6.05 8.87
CA ALA A 148 -19.27 5.62 8.19
C ALA A 148 -19.09 4.29 7.45
N SER A 149 -17.91 4.06 6.84
CA SER A 149 -17.58 2.79 6.20
C SER A 149 -17.44 1.63 7.18
N LEU A 150 -16.80 1.86 8.32
CA LEU A 150 -16.73 0.88 9.41
C LEU A 150 -18.12 0.48 9.94
N GLN A 151 -19.10 1.40 9.90
CA GLN A 151 -20.49 1.14 10.30
C GLN A 151 -21.33 0.47 9.20
N GLY A 152 -20.76 0.21 8.02
CA GLY A 152 -21.47 -0.39 6.90
C GLY A 152 -22.44 0.57 6.19
N LEU A 153 -22.37 1.86 6.46
CA LEU A 153 -23.28 2.89 5.95
C LEU A 153 -22.88 3.43 4.57
N SER A 154 -21.94 2.77 3.89
CA SER A 154 -21.40 3.24 2.62
C SER A 154 -21.24 2.11 1.61
N ASN A 155 -21.06 2.49 0.34
CA ASN A 155 -20.77 1.56 -0.76
C ASN A 155 -19.34 1.74 -1.27
N PHE A 156 -18.41 2.05 -0.36
CA PHE A 156 -16.99 2.12 -0.67
C PHE A 156 -16.15 1.39 0.37
N TYR A 157 -15.00 0.92 -0.09
CA TYR A 157 -14.01 0.16 0.67
C TYR A 157 -12.71 0.97 0.70
N ILE A 158 -12.06 1.03 1.86
CA ILE A 158 -10.83 1.81 2.03
C ILE A 158 -9.72 0.91 2.52
N ILE A 159 -8.59 0.90 1.81
CA ILE A 159 -7.35 0.35 2.31
C ILE A 159 -6.29 1.45 2.40
N MET A 160 -5.73 1.59 3.59
CA MET A 160 -4.71 2.59 3.88
C MET A 160 -3.38 1.92 4.17
N PHE A 161 -2.30 2.49 3.64
CA PHE A 161 -0.93 2.11 3.93
C PHE A 161 -0.24 3.26 4.67
N GLY A 162 0.45 2.94 5.76
CA GLY A 162 1.18 3.94 6.52
C GLY A 162 2.37 3.39 7.30
N ALA A 163 3.25 4.30 7.72
CA ALA A 163 4.38 3.97 8.59
C ALA A 163 3.95 3.75 10.05
N TYR A 164 4.71 2.96 10.82
CA TYR A 164 4.55 2.90 12.28
C TYR A 164 4.85 4.26 12.93
N GLY A 165 4.35 4.45 14.15
CA GLY A 165 4.58 5.67 14.94
C GLY A 165 3.57 6.79 14.71
N TYR A 166 2.75 6.69 13.66
CA TYR A 166 1.64 7.59 13.38
C TYR A 166 0.34 6.80 13.49
N GLY A 167 -0.24 6.78 14.69
CA GLY A 167 -1.56 6.19 14.93
C GLY A 167 -2.65 7.25 14.92
N ALA A 168 -3.89 6.86 14.65
CA ALA A 168 -5.08 7.69 14.89
C ALA A 168 -5.14 8.27 16.33
N ASN A 169 -4.41 7.67 17.28
CA ASN A 169 -4.26 8.18 18.65
C ASN A 169 -3.34 9.41 18.78
N PHE A 170 -2.72 9.92 17.71
CA PHE A 170 -1.87 11.11 17.79
C PHE A 170 -2.64 12.44 17.88
N ALA A 171 -3.95 12.42 17.65
CA ALA A 171 -4.85 13.50 18.01
C ALA A 171 -6.09 12.86 18.61
N GLY A 172 -6.47 13.20 19.85
CA GLY A 172 -7.58 12.60 20.62
C GLY A 172 -8.99 12.77 20.02
N LEU A 173 -9.11 12.87 18.70
CA LEU A 173 -10.33 13.15 17.92
C LEU A 173 -10.41 12.34 16.59
N SER A 174 -9.43 11.51 16.22
CA SER A 174 -9.46 10.74 14.97
C SER A 174 -10.03 9.34 15.18
N THR A 175 -11.01 8.93 14.35
CA THR A 175 -11.64 7.60 14.36
C THR A 175 -10.63 6.48 14.58
N THR A 176 -10.72 5.77 15.72
CA THR A 176 -9.86 4.63 15.99
C THR A 176 -10.25 3.47 15.08
N ILE A 177 -9.36 3.12 14.15
CA ILE A 177 -9.53 1.92 13.33
C ILE A 177 -9.41 0.70 14.26
N PRO A 178 -10.38 -0.24 14.24
CA PRO A 178 -10.34 -1.42 15.10
C PRO A 178 -9.04 -2.21 14.91
N ALA A 179 -8.57 -2.85 15.99
CA ALA A 179 -7.35 -3.64 15.95
C ALA A 179 -7.42 -4.75 14.88
N ASP A 180 -8.59 -5.39 14.74
CA ASP A 180 -8.83 -6.44 13.76
C ASP A 180 -8.81 -5.93 12.30
N ASN A 181 -8.98 -4.63 12.08
CA ASN A 181 -8.87 -3.97 10.79
C ASN A 181 -7.43 -3.51 10.50
N CYS A 182 -6.53 -3.62 11.48
CA CYS A 182 -5.13 -3.28 11.31
C CYS A 182 -4.33 -4.51 10.86
N LYS A 183 -3.46 -4.29 9.88
CA LYS A 183 -2.44 -5.23 9.42
C LYS A 183 -1.06 -4.68 9.72
N SER A 184 -0.12 -5.57 9.97
CA SER A 184 1.25 -5.29 10.36
C SER A 184 2.24 -5.74 9.29
N LEU A 185 3.54 -5.54 9.55
CA LEU A 185 4.60 -6.17 8.75
C LEU A 185 4.44 -7.70 8.65
N LEU A 186 3.96 -8.37 9.71
CA LEU A 186 3.81 -9.83 9.72
C LEU A 186 2.78 -10.31 8.70
N ASP A 187 1.80 -9.47 8.38
CA ASP A 187 0.73 -9.77 7.44
C ASP A 187 1.11 -9.53 5.98
N ILE A 188 2.16 -8.73 5.73
CA ILE A 188 2.54 -8.30 4.37
C ILE A 188 3.96 -8.71 3.95
N LYS A 189 4.74 -9.30 4.85
CA LYS A 189 6.03 -9.91 4.51
C LYS A 189 5.83 -11.13 3.61
N PHE A 190 6.89 -11.61 2.98
CA PHE A 190 6.80 -12.83 2.18
C PHE A 190 6.39 -14.02 3.05
N THR A 191 5.49 -14.85 2.52
CA THR A 191 5.34 -16.23 3.01
C THR A 191 6.54 -17.06 2.58
N ASP A 192 6.77 -18.21 3.21
CA ASP A 192 7.88 -19.08 2.86
C ASP A 192 7.81 -19.52 1.37
N ASP A 193 6.61 -19.84 0.87
CA ASP A 193 6.39 -20.23 -0.52
C ASP A 193 6.58 -19.06 -1.51
N GLU A 194 6.11 -17.85 -1.16
CA GLU A 194 6.32 -16.66 -1.98
C GLU A 194 7.81 -16.31 -2.04
N LEU A 195 8.51 -16.38 -0.90
CA LEU A 195 9.94 -16.11 -0.83
C LEU A 195 10.73 -17.14 -1.65
N TRP A 196 10.40 -18.43 -1.49
CA TRP A 196 10.99 -19.51 -2.28
C TRP A 196 10.89 -19.24 -3.77
N SER A 197 9.66 -19.01 -4.24
CA SER A 197 9.36 -18.79 -5.65
C SER A 197 10.07 -17.54 -6.17
N TYR A 198 10.08 -16.47 -5.36
CA TYR A 198 10.73 -15.21 -5.72
C TYR A 198 12.24 -15.38 -5.90
N VAL A 199 12.93 -15.95 -4.90
CA VAL A 199 14.39 -16.17 -4.95
C VAL A 199 14.74 -17.12 -6.09
N LYS A 200 13.99 -18.22 -6.26
CA LYS A 200 14.23 -19.19 -7.34
C LYS A 200 14.15 -18.54 -8.71
N ASN A 201 13.08 -17.76 -8.97
CA ASN A 201 12.90 -17.09 -10.26
C ASN A 201 13.98 -16.04 -10.51
N PHE A 202 14.35 -15.26 -9.49
CA PHE A 202 15.44 -14.30 -9.59
C PHE A 202 16.77 -14.98 -9.92
N CYS A 203 17.13 -16.05 -9.19
CA CYS A 203 18.36 -16.78 -9.42
C CYS A 203 18.42 -17.39 -10.82
N ASN A 204 17.32 -18.01 -11.28
CA ASN A 204 17.26 -18.61 -12.62
C ASN A 204 17.47 -17.61 -13.76
N ARG A 205 17.13 -16.33 -13.55
CA ARG A 205 17.32 -15.28 -14.56
C ARG A 205 18.74 -14.71 -14.58
N HIS A 206 19.36 -14.57 -13.40
CA HIS A 206 20.60 -13.81 -13.26
C HIS A 206 21.84 -14.67 -13.04
N PHE A 207 21.68 -15.93 -12.62
CA PHE A 207 22.80 -16.83 -12.36
C PHE A 207 22.72 -18.06 -13.27
N VAL A 208 23.61 -18.12 -14.25
CA VAL A 208 23.79 -19.31 -15.10
C VAL A 208 24.62 -20.33 -14.32
N LEU A 209 23.97 -21.30 -13.68
CA LEU A 209 24.65 -22.41 -13.02
C LEU A 209 24.53 -23.68 -13.89
N LEU A 210 25.64 -24.40 -14.02
CA LEU A 210 25.87 -25.42 -15.05
C LEU A 210 25.20 -26.80 -14.79
N ASP A 211 24.48 -26.97 -13.67
CA ASP A 211 23.70 -28.18 -13.34
C ASP A 211 22.43 -27.85 -12.52
N ASN A 212 21.28 -28.41 -12.91
CA ASN A 212 19.95 -28.15 -12.32
C ASN A 212 19.79 -28.72 -10.90
N ASN A 213 20.45 -29.85 -10.58
CA ASN A 213 20.35 -30.44 -9.25
C ASN A 213 21.17 -29.65 -8.22
N THR A 214 22.40 -29.31 -8.59
CA THR A 214 23.27 -28.43 -7.80
C THR A 214 22.65 -27.03 -7.63
N LEU A 215 22.01 -26.50 -8.67
CA LEU A 215 21.28 -25.22 -8.64
C LEU A 215 20.18 -25.20 -7.58
N ASN A 216 19.33 -26.23 -7.52
CA ASN A 216 18.23 -26.26 -6.55
C ASN A 216 18.75 -26.35 -5.10
N ASP A 217 19.84 -27.07 -4.84
CA ASP A 217 20.46 -27.12 -3.51
C ASP A 217 21.06 -25.75 -3.10
N ILE A 218 21.76 -25.09 -4.02
CA ILE A 218 22.32 -23.74 -3.79
C ILE A 218 21.20 -22.73 -3.54
N ILE A 219 20.18 -22.70 -4.39
CA ILE A 219 19.00 -21.83 -4.21
C ILE A 219 18.35 -22.14 -2.86
N SER A 220 18.27 -23.41 -2.46
CA SER A 220 17.69 -23.79 -1.18
C SER A 220 18.45 -23.23 0.01
N LYS A 221 19.77 -23.37 0.01
CA LYS A 221 20.65 -22.82 1.04
C LYS A 221 20.58 -21.29 1.07
N PHE A 222 20.56 -20.65 -0.10
CA PHE A 222 20.48 -19.20 -0.20
C PHE A 222 19.13 -18.67 0.28
N ASN A 223 18.03 -19.34 -0.08
CA ASN A 223 16.69 -18.99 0.38
C ASN A 223 16.57 -19.11 1.91
N LYS A 224 17.09 -20.19 2.50
CA LYS A 224 17.16 -20.36 3.97
C LYS A 224 17.97 -19.25 4.64
N TYR A 225 19.10 -18.85 4.04
CA TYR A 225 19.89 -17.73 4.53
C TYR A 225 19.10 -16.42 4.50
N ILE A 226 18.50 -16.08 3.36
CA ILE A 226 17.67 -14.89 3.20
C ILE A 226 16.53 -14.88 4.21
N GLN A 227 15.83 -16.02 4.38
CA GLN A 227 14.73 -16.13 5.32
C GLN A 227 15.19 -15.89 6.76
N LYS A 228 16.34 -16.47 7.15
CA LYS A 228 16.92 -16.24 8.49
C LYS A 228 17.36 -14.79 8.70
N ALA A 229 17.94 -14.17 7.67
CA ALA A 229 18.48 -12.81 7.76
C ALA A 229 17.38 -11.72 7.75
N THR A 230 16.27 -11.98 7.06
CA THR A 230 15.25 -10.94 6.77
C THR A 230 13.89 -11.24 7.38
N ALA A 231 13.65 -12.46 7.84
CA ALA A 231 12.35 -12.97 8.27
C ALA A 231 11.23 -12.76 7.23
N GLY A 232 11.56 -12.62 5.94
CA GLY A 232 10.64 -12.35 4.84
C GLY A 232 10.42 -10.86 4.53
N HIS A 233 11.17 -9.94 5.14
CA HIS A 233 11.02 -8.50 4.91
C HIS A 233 11.37 -8.12 3.46
N VAL A 234 10.37 -7.68 2.70
CA VAL A 234 10.43 -7.49 1.23
C VAL A 234 11.63 -6.66 0.78
N GLY A 235 11.83 -5.47 1.35
CA GLY A 235 12.94 -4.61 0.95
C GLY A 235 14.31 -5.20 1.27
N LEU A 236 14.45 -5.95 2.35
CA LEU A 236 15.73 -6.56 2.73
C LEU A 236 16.03 -7.75 1.83
N VAL A 237 15.01 -8.56 1.50
CA VAL A 237 15.12 -9.64 0.50
C VAL A 237 15.60 -9.07 -0.83
N ARG A 238 14.92 -8.03 -1.34
CA ARG A 238 15.31 -7.36 -2.59
C ARG A 238 16.75 -6.83 -2.52
N HIS A 239 17.12 -6.21 -1.41
CA HIS A 239 18.47 -5.67 -1.21
C HIS A 239 19.53 -6.78 -1.30
N ILE A 240 19.34 -7.90 -0.60
CA ILE A 240 20.29 -9.02 -0.64
C ILE A 240 20.41 -9.60 -2.06
N LEU A 241 19.29 -9.82 -2.76
CA LEU A 241 19.28 -10.38 -4.11
C LEU A 241 20.04 -9.49 -5.11
N HIS A 242 19.72 -8.20 -5.13
CA HIS A 242 20.37 -7.26 -6.05
C HIS A 242 21.84 -7.02 -5.72
N ASN A 243 22.23 -6.96 -4.44
CA ASN A 243 23.64 -6.86 -4.07
C ASN A 243 24.42 -8.12 -4.45
N THR A 244 23.83 -9.31 -4.27
CA THR A 244 24.45 -10.59 -4.66
C THR A 244 24.66 -10.63 -6.17
N LYS A 245 23.65 -10.21 -6.95
CA LYS A 245 23.78 -10.06 -8.40
C LYS A 245 24.94 -9.15 -8.78
N SER A 246 25.02 -7.95 -8.19
CA SER A 246 26.08 -6.99 -8.49
C SER A 246 27.47 -7.49 -8.10
N ALA A 247 27.60 -8.29 -7.04
CA ALA A 247 28.88 -8.83 -6.60
C ALA A 247 29.37 -10.01 -7.45
N MET A 248 28.48 -10.66 -8.22
CA MET A 248 28.78 -11.80 -9.07
C MET A 248 28.86 -11.45 -10.57
N ALA A 249 28.59 -10.19 -10.92
CA ALA A 249 28.73 -9.65 -12.27
C ALA A 249 30.17 -9.16 -12.52
#